data_AF-A0A0W8ICV2-F1
#
_entry.id   AF-A0A0W8ICV2-F1
#
_cell.length_a   1.000
_cell.length_b   1.000
_cell.length_c   1.000
_cell.angle_alpha   90.00
_cell.angle_beta   90.00
_cell.angle_gamma   90.00
#
_symmetry.space_group_name_H-M   'P 1'
#
loop_
_entity.id
_entity.type
_entity.pdbx_description
1 polymer ?
#
loop_
_entity_poly.entity_id
_entity_poly.type
_entity_poly.pdbx_seq_one_letter_code
_entity_poly.pdbx_strand_id
1 'polypeptide(L)'
;MDRYGPRIEADLHHEFGLDLLDFFRRKHSWAKLLRLLDQLPGTSKYITAQRDDDEYIEQLVAHGVNLDAKGVMTEDGYGPVESRLDNITDAINALRHVMSERPGQFHPTERPVNAIQRYRNRARLKRHHDLQDEVEAARARRRALAG
;
A
#
# COMPACT_ATOMS: atom_id res chain seq x y z
N MET A 1 -13.13 -5.17 17.69
CA MET A 1 -13.80 -5.63 16.46
C MET A 1 -14.36 -4.45 15.64
N ASP A 2 -14.49 -3.26 16.22
CA ASP A 2 -15.17 -2.12 15.59
C ASP A 2 -14.54 -1.61 14.29
N ARG A 3 -13.22 -1.72 14.11
CA ARG A 3 -12.52 -1.11 12.96
C ARG A 3 -12.94 -1.69 11.61
N TYR A 4 -13.14 -3.00 11.52
CA TYR A 4 -13.46 -3.70 10.26
C TYR A 4 -14.79 -4.44 10.26
N GLY A 5 -15.47 -4.55 11.42
CA GLY A 5 -16.72 -5.30 11.58
C GLY A 5 -17.78 -5.00 10.51
N PRO A 6 -18.12 -3.72 10.25
CA PRO A 6 -19.12 -3.37 9.23
C PRO A 6 -18.74 -3.79 7.80
N ARG A 7 -17.44 -3.81 7.48
CA ARG A 7 -16.96 -4.21 6.15
C ARG A 7 -16.99 -5.72 5.99
N ILE A 8 -16.60 -6.44 7.03
CA ILE A 8 -16.71 -7.91 7.10
C ILE A 8 -18.18 -8.33 6.96
N GLU A 9 -19.09 -7.68 7.67
CA GLU A 9 -20.52 -7.96 7.58
C GLU A 9 -21.07 -7.74 6.16
N ALA A 10 -20.71 -6.61 5.54
CA ALA A 10 -21.11 -6.32 4.17
C ALA A 10 -20.62 -7.38 3.17
N ASP A 11 -19.36 -7.82 3.30
CA ASP A 11 -18.78 -8.83 2.40
C ASP A 11 -19.38 -10.22 2.63
N LEU A 12 -19.59 -10.62 3.89
CA LEU A 12 -20.25 -11.90 4.22
C LEU A 12 -21.68 -11.95 3.70
N HIS A 13 -22.40 -10.84 3.82
CA HIS A 13 -23.76 -10.74 3.34
C HIS A 13 -23.81 -10.74 1.80
N HIS A 14 -22.89 -10.05 1.13
CA HIS A 14 -22.84 -9.95 -0.33
C HIS A 14 -22.39 -11.26 -1.00
N GLU A 15 -21.28 -11.84 -0.53
CA GLU A 15 -20.65 -13.00 -1.20
C GLU A 15 -21.29 -14.34 -0.78
N PHE A 16 -21.75 -14.45 0.47
CA PHE A 16 -22.18 -15.72 1.05
C PHE A 16 -23.61 -15.71 1.59
N GLY A 17 -24.29 -14.55 1.60
CA GLY A 17 -25.63 -14.41 2.19
C GLY A 17 -25.65 -14.66 3.70
N LEU A 18 -24.54 -14.43 4.39
CA LEU A 18 -24.38 -14.69 5.83
C LEU A 18 -24.34 -13.39 6.63
N ASP A 19 -24.98 -13.42 7.80
CA ASP A 19 -24.90 -12.37 8.80
C ASP A 19 -23.74 -12.66 9.78
N LEU A 20 -22.91 -11.66 10.05
CA LEU A 20 -21.83 -11.75 11.02
C LEU A 20 -22.36 -12.13 12.42
N LEU A 21 -23.57 -11.69 12.78
CA LEU A 21 -24.22 -12.01 14.05
C LEU A 21 -24.52 -13.50 14.22
N ASP A 22 -24.65 -14.26 13.12
CA ASP A 22 -24.91 -15.70 13.20
C ASP A 22 -23.70 -16.48 13.74
N PHE A 23 -22.49 -15.95 13.61
CA PHE A 23 -21.28 -16.49 14.25
C PHE A 23 -21.26 -16.18 15.75
N PHE A 24 -21.66 -14.97 16.16
CA PHE A 24 -21.79 -14.60 17.57
C PHE A 24 -22.86 -15.42 18.29
N ARG A 25 -23.97 -15.72 17.60
CA ARG A 25 -25.05 -16.60 18.08
C ARG A 25 -24.68 -18.09 18.05
N ARG A 26 -23.46 -18.45 17.65
CA ARG A 26 -22.96 -19.83 17.52
C ARG A 26 -23.73 -20.71 16.51
N LYS A 27 -24.46 -20.13 15.54
CA LYS A 27 -25.03 -20.91 14.42
C LYS A 27 -23.94 -21.45 13.50
N HIS A 28 -22.82 -20.74 13.42
CA HIS A 28 -21.63 -21.12 12.68
C HIS A 28 -20.38 -21.01 13.54
N SER A 29 -19.35 -21.80 13.21
CA SER A 29 -18.09 -21.80 13.97
C SER A 29 -17.18 -20.65 13.54
N TRP A 30 -16.37 -20.14 14.49
CA TRP A 30 -15.32 -19.16 14.21
C TRP A 30 -14.30 -19.66 13.18
N ALA A 31 -14.00 -20.96 13.18
CA ALA A 31 -13.16 -21.59 12.17
C ALA A 31 -13.77 -21.54 10.76
N LYS A 32 -15.10 -21.48 10.62
CA LYS A 32 -15.76 -21.25 9.34
C LYS A 32 -15.59 -19.78 8.92
N LEU A 33 -15.76 -18.83 9.86
CA LEU A 33 -15.57 -17.41 9.56
C LEU A 33 -14.17 -17.13 9.01
N LEU A 34 -13.12 -17.63 9.69
CA LEU A 34 -11.74 -17.44 9.24
C LEU A 34 -11.51 -17.97 7.82
N ARG A 35 -12.01 -19.17 7.52
CA ARG A 35 -11.92 -19.74 6.17
C ARG A 35 -12.65 -18.93 5.11
N LEU A 36 -13.78 -18.33 5.46
CA LEU A 36 -14.53 -17.47 4.54
C LEU A 36 -13.77 -16.17 4.29
N LEU A 37 -13.19 -15.57 5.34
CA LEU A 37 -12.36 -14.37 5.21
C LEU A 37 -11.13 -14.63 4.32
N ASP A 38 -10.50 -15.80 4.43
CA ASP A 38 -9.36 -16.21 3.58
C ASP A 38 -9.77 -16.44 2.11
N GLN A 39 -11.04 -16.73 1.85
CA GLN A 39 -11.58 -16.99 0.52
C GLN A 39 -12.29 -15.79 -0.10
N LEU A 40 -12.29 -14.64 0.59
CA LEU A 40 -12.89 -13.43 0.05
C LEU A 40 -12.20 -13.03 -1.26
N PRO A 41 -12.97 -12.60 -2.27
CA PRO A 41 -12.40 -12.11 -3.51
C PRO A 41 -11.51 -10.91 -3.25
N GLY A 42 -10.53 -10.68 -4.12
CA GLY A 42 -9.59 -9.56 -3.98
C GLY A 42 -10.28 -8.20 -3.80
N THR A 43 -11.50 -8.05 -4.33
CA THR A 43 -12.40 -6.88 -4.30
C THR A 43 -13.23 -6.73 -3.01
N SER A 44 -13.01 -7.58 -2.00
CA SER A 44 -13.69 -7.50 -0.72
C SER A 44 -13.37 -6.17 -0.02
N LYS A 45 -14.41 -5.50 0.48
CA LYS A 45 -14.27 -4.21 1.19
C LYS A 45 -13.42 -4.34 2.45
N TYR A 46 -13.48 -5.48 3.12
CA TYR A 46 -12.62 -5.84 4.24
C TYR A 46 -11.16 -5.91 3.81
N ILE A 47 -10.86 -6.63 2.73
CA ILE A 47 -9.49 -6.75 2.22
C ILE A 47 -8.97 -5.38 1.79
N THR A 48 -9.75 -4.57 1.05
CA THR A 48 -9.36 -3.19 0.71
C THR A 48 -9.07 -2.35 1.95
N ALA A 49 -9.89 -2.48 3.01
CA ALA A 49 -9.70 -1.75 4.26
C ALA A 49 -8.35 -2.04 4.90
N GLN A 50 -7.95 -3.31 4.93
CA GLN A 50 -6.67 -3.72 5.49
C GLN A 50 -5.51 -3.23 4.61
N ARG A 51 -5.70 -3.23 3.29
CA ARG A 51 -4.69 -2.73 2.33
C ARG A 51 -4.42 -1.23 2.44
N ASP A 52 -5.40 -0.46 2.89
CA ASP A 52 -5.28 0.99 3.05
C ASP A 52 -4.91 1.43 4.47
N ASP A 53 -4.78 0.49 5.41
CA ASP A 53 -4.49 0.78 6.81
C ASP A 53 -2.98 0.73 7.10
N ASP A 54 -2.38 1.92 7.24
CA ASP A 54 -0.95 2.07 7.51
C ASP A 54 -0.52 1.39 8.83
N GLU A 55 -1.36 1.41 9.86
CA GLU A 55 -1.05 0.82 11.17
C GLU A 55 -1.01 -0.71 11.09
N TYR A 56 -1.90 -1.29 10.28
CA TYR A 56 -1.89 -2.71 10.00
C TYR A 56 -0.61 -3.14 9.26
N ILE A 57 -0.16 -2.36 8.26
CA ILE A 57 1.10 -2.63 7.55
C ILE A 57 2.30 -2.57 8.52
N GLU A 58 2.33 -1.58 9.40
CA GLU A 58 3.42 -1.43 10.36
C GLU A 58 3.50 -2.64 11.31
N GLN A 59 2.37 -3.18 11.74
CA GLN A 59 2.31 -4.41 12.53
C GLN A 59 2.80 -5.63 11.73
N LEU A 60 2.39 -5.78 10.47
CA LEU A 60 2.85 -6.89 9.62
C LEU A 60 4.38 -6.89 9.46
N VAL A 61 4.98 -5.71 9.25
CA VAL A 61 6.44 -5.59 9.17
C VAL A 61 7.11 -5.90 10.50
N ALA A 62 6.53 -5.43 11.62
CA ALA A 62 7.05 -5.74 12.95
C ALA A 62 7.05 -7.26 13.25
N HIS A 63 6.09 -7.99 12.68
CA HIS A 63 6.00 -9.45 12.78
C HIS A 63 6.84 -10.21 11.73
N GLY A 64 7.64 -9.51 10.91
CA GLY A 64 8.54 -10.12 9.93
C GLY A 64 7.83 -10.65 8.68
N VAL A 65 6.60 -10.20 8.40
CA VAL A 65 5.88 -10.59 7.18
C VAL A 65 6.56 -9.95 5.97
N ASN A 66 6.88 -10.78 4.98
CA ASN A 66 7.47 -10.30 3.74
C ASN A 66 6.41 -9.64 2.85
N LEU A 67 6.44 -8.31 2.79
CA LEU A 67 5.53 -7.50 1.96
C LEU A 67 5.74 -7.68 0.44
N ASP A 68 6.83 -8.32 0.00
CA ASP A 68 7.14 -8.59 -1.41
C ASP A 68 6.64 -9.95 -1.91
N ALA A 69 6.05 -10.77 -1.03
CA ALA A 69 5.44 -12.02 -1.46
C ALA A 69 4.32 -11.73 -2.49
N LYS A 70 4.38 -12.39 -3.65
CA LYS A 70 3.36 -12.28 -4.72
C LYS A 70 1.97 -12.50 -4.12
N GLY A 71 1.14 -11.46 -4.13
CA GLY A 71 -0.21 -11.50 -3.61
C GLY A 71 -0.46 -10.60 -2.41
N VAL A 72 0.58 -9.95 -1.85
CA VAL A 72 0.37 -9.14 -0.66
C VAL A 72 -0.50 -7.92 -0.94
N MET A 73 -0.28 -7.07 -1.97
CA MET A 73 -1.21 -5.96 -2.25
C MET A 73 -1.17 -5.46 -3.70
N THR A 74 -2.27 -5.66 -4.43
CA THR A 74 -2.69 -4.78 -5.52
C THR A 74 -3.95 -4.05 -5.07
N GLU A 75 -4.04 -2.75 -5.35
CA GLU A 75 -5.26 -1.97 -5.15
C GLU A 75 -6.41 -2.58 -5.94
N ASP A 76 -7.62 -2.48 -5.41
CA ASP A 76 -8.80 -2.88 -6.17
C ASP A 76 -8.96 -1.93 -7.36
N GLY A 77 -8.93 -2.51 -8.56
CA GLY A 77 -9.07 -1.79 -9.83
C GLY A 77 -7.80 -1.13 -10.36
N TYR A 78 -6.69 -1.10 -9.61
CA TYR A 78 -5.38 -0.66 -10.13
C TYR A 78 -4.45 -1.86 -10.26
N GLY A 79 -4.66 -2.60 -11.35
CA GLY A 79 -3.94 -3.81 -11.68
C GLY A 79 -2.72 -3.56 -12.58
N PRO A 80 -2.12 -4.65 -13.07
CA PRO A 80 -1.01 -4.59 -14.03
C PRO A 80 -1.38 -3.87 -15.33
N VAL A 81 -2.66 -3.83 -15.69
CA VAL A 81 -3.14 -3.23 -16.94
C VAL A 81 -3.19 -1.72 -16.81
N GLU A 82 -3.82 -1.19 -15.77
CA GLU A 82 -3.91 0.23 -15.46
C GLU A 82 -2.50 0.83 -15.28
N SER A 83 -1.65 0.15 -14.50
CA SER A 83 -0.24 0.51 -14.35
C SER A 83 0.51 0.56 -15.69
N ARG A 84 0.21 -0.35 -16.62
CA ARG A 84 0.82 -0.37 -17.94
C ARG A 84 0.32 0.77 -18.83
N LEU A 85 -0.97 1.11 -18.75
CA LEU A 85 -1.54 2.26 -19.46
C LEU A 85 -0.94 3.57 -18.97
N ASP A 86 -0.77 3.74 -17.65
CA ASP A 86 -0.13 4.94 -17.09
C ASP A 86 1.34 5.05 -17.53
N ASN A 87 2.08 3.93 -17.56
CA ASN A 87 3.45 3.93 -18.09
C ASN A 87 3.50 4.33 -19.57
N ILE A 88 2.51 3.94 -20.38
CA ILE A 88 2.41 4.34 -21.79
C ILE A 88 2.11 5.83 -21.90
N THR A 89 1.14 6.33 -21.13
CA THR A 89 0.79 7.76 -21.07
C THR A 89 1.99 8.61 -20.64
N ASP A 90 2.70 8.20 -19.60
CA ASP A 90 3.91 8.87 -19.12
C ASP A 90 5.01 8.89 -20.19
N ALA A 91 5.23 7.78 -20.90
CA ALA A 91 6.22 7.70 -21.98
C ALA A 91 5.88 8.62 -23.16
N ILE A 92 4.60 8.69 -23.54
CA ILE A 92 4.11 9.59 -24.60
C ILE A 92 4.31 11.05 -24.17
N ASN A 93 3.95 11.38 -22.93
CA ASN A 93 4.11 12.74 -22.40
C ASN A 93 5.59 13.14 -22.28
N ALA A 94 6.47 12.21 -21.90
CA ALA A 94 7.91 12.43 -21.86
C ALA A 94 8.49 12.68 -23.27
N LEU A 95 8.07 11.89 -24.26
CA LEU A 95 8.47 12.11 -25.66
C LEU A 95 8.00 13.47 -26.18
N ARG A 96 6.73 13.83 -25.93
CA ARG A 96 6.19 15.15 -26.28
C ARG A 96 6.97 16.29 -25.60
N HIS A 97 7.40 16.09 -24.35
CA HIS A 97 8.21 17.06 -23.63
C HIS A 97 9.59 17.26 -24.30
N VAL A 98 10.29 16.18 -24.65
CA VAL A 98 11.59 16.23 -25.33
C VAL A 98 11.50 16.89 -26.71
N MET A 99 10.39 16.69 -27.42
CA MET A 99 10.16 17.27 -28.75
C MET A 99 9.65 18.72 -28.72
N SER A 100 9.40 19.29 -27.54
CA SER A 100 8.87 20.65 -27.42
C SER A 100 9.98 21.71 -27.42
N GLU A 101 9.77 22.82 -28.13
CA GLU A 101 10.72 23.95 -28.19
C GLU A 101 10.85 24.71 -26.85
N ARG A 102 9.93 24.49 -25.91
CA ARG A 102 9.93 25.04 -24.54
C ARG A 102 9.60 23.95 -23.53
N PRO A 103 10.61 23.21 -23.04
CA PRO A 103 10.38 22.16 -22.05
C PRO A 103 9.90 22.77 -20.72
N GLY A 104 8.60 22.62 -20.42
CA GLY A 104 8.04 22.86 -19.07
C GLY A 104 8.16 21.62 -18.18
N GLN A 105 8.01 21.71 -16.86
CA GLN A 105 8.15 20.54 -15.97
C GLN A 105 7.18 19.40 -16.31
N PHE A 106 7.75 18.21 -16.59
CA PHE A 106 7.00 16.96 -16.71
C PHE A 106 6.57 16.48 -15.33
N HIS A 107 5.28 16.24 -15.17
CA HIS A 107 4.71 15.62 -13.98
C HIS A 107 4.14 14.26 -14.40
N PRO A 108 4.65 13.14 -13.83
CA PRO A 108 4.06 11.83 -14.04
C PRO A 108 2.59 11.83 -13.63
N THR A 109 1.81 10.95 -14.24
CA THR A 109 0.39 10.77 -13.89
C THR A 109 0.28 10.35 -12.42
N GLU A 110 -0.68 10.92 -11.68
CA GLU A 110 -0.90 10.57 -10.28
C GLU A 110 -1.35 9.11 -10.19
N ARG A 111 -0.51 8.28 -9.59
CA ARG A 111 -0.81 6.86 -9.36
C ARG A 111 -1.41 6.70 -7.96
N PRO A 112 -2.45 5.87 -7.81
CA PRO A 112 -2.93 5.53 -6.49
C PRO A 112 -1.83 4.77 -5.73
N VAL A 113 -1.62 5.17 -4.47
CA VAL A 113 -0.49 4.73 -3.63
C VAL A 113 -1.04 3.94 -2.46
N ASN A 114 -0.92 2.62 -2.52
CA ASN A 114 -1.36 1.73 -1.45
C ASN A 114 -0.54 1.90 -0.15
N ALA A 115 -1.04 1.39 0.98
CA ALA A 115 -0.38 1.56 2.29
C ALA A 115 1.05 1.01 2.32
N ILE A 116 1.34 -0.08 1.60
CA ILE A 116 2.70 -0.62 1.47
C ILE A 116 3.63 0.36 0.77
N GLN A 117 3.19 0.96 -0.33
CA GLN A 117 3.96 1.96 -1.06
C GLN A 117 4.16 3.21 -0.19
N ARG A 118 3.14 3.66 0.55
CA ARG A 118 3.27 4.76 1.52
C ARG A 118 4.31 4.42 2.58
N TYR A 119 4.22 3.24 3.19
CA TYR A 119 5.19 2.75 4.17
C TYR A 119 6.62 2.74 3.60
N ARG A 120 6.81 2.19 2.39
CA ARG A 120 8.12 2.15 1.70
C ARG A 120 8.66 3.54 1.39
N ASN A 121 7.81 4.44 0.93
CA ASN A 121 8.19 5.82 0.65
C ASN A 121 8.64 6.53 1.92
N ARG A 122 7.90 6.37 3.03
CA ARG A 122 8.30 6.87 4.36
C ARG A 122 9.64 6.29 4.79
N ALA A 123 9.82 4.97 4.71
CA ALA A 123 11.06 4.30 5.10
C ALA A 123 12.26 4.76 4.24
N ARG A 124 12.05 4.95 2.93
CA ARG A 124 13.08 5.44 2.01
C ARG A 124 13.46 6.89 2.33
N LEU A 125 12.49 7.76 2.55
CA LEU A 125 12.71 9.16 2.92
C LEU A 125 13.47 9.27 4.23
N LYS A 126 13.08 8.48 5.25
CA LYS A 126 13.78 8.42 6.53
C LYS A 126 15.25 8.05 6.35
N ARG A 127 15.55 6.97 5.61
CA ARG A 127 16.94 6.58 5.31
C ARG A 127 17.73 7.67 4.59
N HIS A 128 17.10 8.40 3.68
CA HIS A 128 17.76 9.50 2.99
C HIS A 128 18.12 10.63 3.95
N HIS A 129 17.20 11.02 4.82
CA HIS A 129 17.47 12.03 5.86
C HIS A 129 18.57 11.56 6.82
N ASP A 130 18.50 10.33 7.31
CA ASP A 130 19.52 9.76 8.20
C ASP A 130 20.93 9.80 7.56
N LEU A 131 21.03 9.50 6.26
CA LEU A 131 22.28 9.59 5.51
C LEU A 131 22.77 11.03 5.32
N GLN A 132 21.86 11.99 5.07
CA GLN A 132 22.22 13.40 4.96
C GLN A 132 22.80 13.91 6.28
N ASP A 133 22.14 13.59 7.40
CA ASP A 133 22.58 13.98 8.74
C ASP A 133 23.95 13.37 9.07
N GLU A 134 24.19 12.10 8.72
CA GLU A 134 25.49 11.46 8.91
C GLU A 134 26.60 12.15 8.09
N VAL A 135 26.33 12.47 6.82
CA VAL A 135 27.28 13.16 5.94
C VAL A 135 27.60 14.56 6.46
N GLU A 136 26.60 15.29 6.93
CA GLU A 136 26.80 16.61 7.53
C GLU A 136 27.63 16.53 8.81
N ALA A 137 27.33 15.58 9.70
CA ALA A 137 28.10 15.32 10.90
C ALA A 137 29.56 14.91 10.59
N ALA A 138 29.79 14.13 9.53
CA ALA A 138 31.13 13.77 9.07
C ALA A 138 31.91 14.98 8.52
N ARG A 139 31.24 15.85 7.76
CA ARG A 139 31.83 17.10 7.25
C ARG A 139 32.20 18.06 8.39
N ALA A 140 31.35 18.17 9.41
CA ALA A 140 31.61 18.98 10.59
C ALA A 140 32.85 18.48 11.38
N ARG A 141 32.94 17.17 11.62
CA ARG A 141 34.11 16.53 12.26
C ARG A 141 35.40 16.80 11.49
N ARG A 142 35.36 16.71 10.15
CA ARG A 142 36.54 16.97 9.31
C ARG A 142 36.98 18.43 9.34
N ARG A 143 36.05 19.39 9.39
CA ARG A 143 36.40 20.82 9.54
C ARG A 143 37.05 21.12 10.89
N ALA A 144 36.56 20.50 11.97
CA ALA A 144 37.11 20.70 13.32
C ALA A 144 38.52 20.13 13.52
N LEU A 145 38.95 19.17 12.70
CA LEU A 145 40.30 18.60 12.72
C LEU A 145 41.31 19.36 11.84
N ALA A 146 40.82 20.28 10.99
CA ALA A 146 41.62 20.99 9.99
C ALA A 146 41.82 22.49 10.32
N GLY A 147 41.22 22.98 11.41
CA GLY A 147 41.44 24.32 11.96
C GLY A 147 42.09 24.22 13.34
#